data_AF-A0A0G1X2I2-F1
#
_entry.id   AF-A0A0G1X2I2-F1
#
_cell.length_a   1.000
_cell.length_b   1.000
_cell.length_c   1.000
_cell.angle_alpha   90.00
_cell.angle_beta   90.00
_cell.angle_gamma   90.00
#
_symmetry.space_group_name_H-M   'P 1'
#
loop_
_entity.id
_entity.type
_entity.pdbx_description
1 polymer ?
#
loop_
_entity_poly.entity_id
_entity_poly.type
_entity_poly.pdbx_seq_one_letter_code
_entity_poly.pdbx_strand_id
1 'polypeptide(L)'
;MDWNVIIPIAATVIAGVIAWFLKNTIENLVNTDRRIEVKVDRIESFIKAASNSIVEIQTLLGGRGFTINQKLAYAPGSPLKLTDYGETIMNESGFYTILKENGDFFVDLVKSKNPQTNYDIQDYSMAVLKELADANNLLAIPLKEYAFNEGLPLEIVLNSAGIVLRDEVMKELSFGDATLDKKPL
;
A
#
# COMPACT_ATOMS: atom_id res chain seq x y z
N MET A 1 26.41 -69.52 -19.34
CA MET A 1 25.99 -68.57 -18.29
C MET A 1 24.48 -68.62 -18.26
N ASP A 2 23.88 -69.01 -17.14
CA ASP A 2 22.45 -69.29 -17.08
C ASP A 2 21.67 -67.99 -16.90
N TRP A 3 21.13 -67.45 -17.99
CA TRP A 3 20.44 -66.15 -18.02
C TRP A 3 19.24 -66.09 -17.06
N ASN A 4 18.67 -67.25 -16.74
CA ASN A 4 17.58 -67.39 -15.77
C ASN A 4 18.00 -67.08 -14.32
N VAL A 5 19.31 -67.09 -14.02
CA VAL A 5 19.85 -66.72 -12.69
C VAL A 5 20.29 -65.26 -12.63
N ILE A 6 20.75 -64.69 -13.75
CA ILE A 6 21.29 -63.32 -13.81
C ILE A 6 20.17 -62.26 -13.76
N ILE A 7 19.07 -62.50 -14.47
CA ILE A 7 17.92 -61.59 -14.56
C ILE A 7 17.31 -61.27 -13.17
N PRO A 8 17.01 -62.25 -12.28
CA PRO A 8 16.44 -61.96 -10.97
C PRO A 8 17.43 -61.25 -10.02
N ILE A 9 18.73 -61.54 -10.13
CA ILE A 9 19.77 -60.86 -9.34
C ILE A 9 19.87 -59.38 -9.76
N ALA A 10 19.92 -59.11 -11.06
CA ALA A 10 19.94 -57.74 -11.58
C ALA A 10 18.68 -56.96 -11.18
N ALA A 11 17.50 -57.59 -11.24
CA ALA A 11 16.24 -56.98 -10.80
C ALA A 11 16.24 -56.62 -9.30
N THR A 12 16.82 -57.48 -8.46
CA THR A 12 16.91 -57.26 -7.01
C THR A 12 17.84 -56.08 -6.68
N VAL A 13 18.97 -55.98 -7.37
CA VAL A 13 19.91 -54.85 -7.21
C VAL A 13 19.26 -53.54 -7.66
N ILE A 14 18.57 -53.54 -8.80
CA ILE A 14 17.86 -52.36 -9.31
C ILE A 14 16.76 -51.91 -8.33
N ALA A 15 15.97 -52.86 -7.80
CA ALA A 15 14.94 -52.56 -6.81
C ALA A 15 15.54 -51.94 -5.52
N GLY A 16 16.69 -52.45 -5.06
CA GLY A 16 17.40 -51.88 -3.91
C GLY A 16 17.89 -50.45 -4.15
N VAL A 17 18.43 -50.16 -5.33
CA VAL A 17 18.88 -48.81 -5.71
C VAL A 17 17.68 -47.85 -5.79
N ILE A 18 16.56 -48.26 -6.37
CA ILE A 18 15.33 -47.47 -6.43
C ILE A 18 14.79 -47.20 -5.02
N ALA A 19 14.73 -48.20 -4.16
CA ALA A 19 14.27 -48.05 -2.78
C ALA A 19 15.16 -47.10 -1.96
N TRP A 20 16.48 -47.19 -2.13
CA TRP A 20 17.43 -46.25 -1.50
C TRP A 20 17.22 -44.81 -2.00
N PHE A 21 17.05 -44.62 -3.31
CA PHE A 21 16.82 -43.31 -3.90
C PHE A 21 15.49 -42.68 -3.44
N LEU A 22 14.42 -43.47 -3.39
CA LEU A 22 13.12 -43.05 -2.86
C LEU A 22 13.21 -42.67 -1.38
N LYS A 23 13.87 -43.49 -0.56
CA LYS A 23 14.07 -43.20 0.87
C LYS A 23 14.82 -41.88 1.07
N ASN A 24 15.91 -41.67 0.35
CA ASN A 24 16.70 -40.44 0.43
C ASN A 24 15.92 -39.20 -0.04
N THR A 25 15.08 -39.35 -1.07
CA THR A 25 14.20 -38.27 -1.54
C THR A 25 13.13 -37.92 -0.50
N ILE A 26 12.51 -38.93 0.12
CA ILE A 26 11.51 -38.74 1.20
C ILE A 26 12.16 -38.08 2.42
N GLU A 27 13.33 -38.53 2.85
CA GLU A 27 14.06 -37.92 3.98
C GLU A 27 14.42 -36.46 3.70
N ASN A 28 14.83 -36.12 2.48
CA ASN A 28 15.09 -34.72 2.10
C ASN A 28 13.82 -33.86 2.07
N LEU A 29 12.68 -34.40 1.64
CA LEU A 29 11.40 -33.70 1.67
C LEU A 29 10.92 -33.46 3.11
N VAL A 30 10.98 -34.47 3.98
CA VAL A 30 10.64 -34.35 5.41
C VAL A 30 11.54 -33.33 6.12
N ASN A 31 12.83 -33.33 5.81
CA ASN A 31 13.76 -32.34 6.37
C ASN A 31 13.49 -30.91 5.86
N THR A 32 12.97 -30.77 4.64
CA THR A 32 12.59 -29.47 4.07
C THR A 32 11.30 -28.96 4.73
N ASP A 33 10.32 -29.84 4.92
CA ASP A 33 9.05 -29.53 5.59
C ASP A 33 9.29 -29.07 7.03
N ARG A 34 10.12 -29.79 7.78
CA ARG A 34 10.53 -29.41 9.14
C ARG A 34 11.26 -28.06 9.20
N ARG A 35 12.04 -27.70 8.18
CA ARG A 35 12.70 -26.38 8.10
C ARG A 35 11.71 -25.26 7.78
N ILE A 36 10.67 -25.55 7.02
CA ILE A 36 9.59 -24.61 6.71
C ILE A 36 8.78 -24.35 7.97
N GLU A 37 8.40 -25.39 8.72
CA GLU A 37 7.67 -25.28 9.99
C GLU A 37 8.41 -24.38 10.99
N VAL A 38 9.72 -24.60 11.20
CA VAL A 38 10.54 -23.75 12.07
C VAL A 38 10.62 -22.29 11.60
N LYS A 39 10.57 -22.03 10.29
CA LYS A 39 10.54 -20.66 9.75
C LYS A 39 9.17 -20.01 9.96
N VAL A 40 8.09 -20.76 9.81
CA VAL A 40 6.72 -20.30 10.08
C VAL A 40 6.59 -19.93 11.56
N ASP A 41 7.04 -20.79 12.49
CA ASP A 41 7.06 -20.49 13.93
C ASP A 41 7.86 -19.21 14.24
N ARG A 42 8.99 -19.03 13.56
CA ARG A 42 9.80 -17.82 13.70
C ARG A 42 9.06 -16.59 13.18
N ILE A 43 8.39 -16.68 12.03
CA ILE A 43 7.57 -15.60 11.49
C ILE A 43 6.41 -15.28 12.44
N GLU A 44 5.72 -16.28 12.99
CA GLU A 44 4.65 -16.09 13.96
C GLU A 44 5.14 -15.39 15.25
N SER A 45 6.30 -15.78 15.77
CA SER A 45 6.90 -15.11 16.92
C SER A 45 7.32 -13.66 16.61
N PHE A 46 7.84 -13.38 15.40
CA PHE A 46 8.10 -12.00 14.94
C PHE A 46 6.81 -11.19 14.81
N ILE A 47 5.73 -11.76 14.28
CA ILE A 47 4.42 -11.11 14.16
C ILE A 47 3.87 -10.79 15.55
N LYS A 48 3.96 -11.72 16.51
CA LYS A 48 3.57 -11.49 17.90
C LYS A 48 4.39 -10.37 18.55
N ALA A 49 5.71 -10.36 18.33
CA ALA A 49 6.57 -9.30 18.85
C ALA A 49 6.23 -7.93 18.24
N ALA A 50 6.05 -7.84 16.93
CA ALA A 50 5.66 -6.62 16.23
C ALA A 50 4.27 -6.12 16.68
N SER A 51 3.31 -7.03 16.86
CA SER A 51 1.99 -6.71 17.39
C SER A 51 2.07 -6.14 18.82
N ASN A 52 2.87 -6.74 19.69
CA ASN A 52 3.10 -6.23 21.04
C ASN A 52 3.76 -4.83 21.03
N SER A 53 4.74 -4.59 20.15
CA SER A 53 5.34 -3.26 19.98
C SER A 53 4.32 -2.22 19.49
N ILE A 54 3.42 -2.59 18.58
CA ILE A 54 2.35 -1.71 18.10
C ILE A 54 1.39 -1.37 19.25
N VAL A 55 1.02 -2.34 20.08
CA VAL A 55 0.16 -2.13 21.27
C VAL A 55 0.84 -1.24 22.30
N GLU A 56 2.15 -1.39 22.49
CA GLU A 56 2.94 -0.52 23.39
C GLU A 56 3.00 0.92 22.86
N ILE A 57 3.26 1.10 21.57
CA ILE A 57 3.22 2.41 20.89
C ILE A 57 1.82 3.02 21.01
N GLN A 58 0.77 2.24 20.79
CA GLN A 58 -0.62 2.65 20.99
C GLN A 58 -0.92 3.07 22.43
N THR A 59 -0.35 2.38 23.41
CA THR A 59 -0.54 2.69 24.84
C THR A 59 0.19 3.97 25.23
N LEU A 60 1.43 4.15 24.75
CA LEU A 60 2.23 5.36 24.95
C LEU A 60 1.59 6.59 24.27
N LEU A 61 1.02 6.40 23.08
CA LEU A 61 0.33 7.45 22.34
C LEU A 61 -1.07 7.73 22.91
N GLY A 62 -1.80 6.70 23.33
CA GLY A 62 -3.10 6.82 24.00
C GLY A 62 -3.00 7.56 25.33
N GLY A 63 -1.94 7.31 26.11
CA GLY A 63 -1.62 8.08 27.33
C GLY A 63 -1.28 9.57 27.07
N ARG A 64 -1.05 9.96 25.82
CA ARG A 64 -0.85 11.34 25.35
C ARG A 64 -2.03 11.88 24.54
N GLY A 65 -3.17 11.18 24.52
CA GLY A 65 -4.39 11.60 23.81
C GLY A 65 -4.46 11.19 22.33
N PHE A 66 -3.57 10.33 21.84
CA PHE A 66 -3.59 9.82 20.47
C PHE A 66 -4.12 8.38 20.41
N THR A 67 -5.32 8.19 19.88
CA THR A 67 -5.88 6.86 19.59
C THR A 67 -5.46 6.39 18.19
N ILE A 68 -4.56 5.41 18.08
CA ILE A 68 -4.30 4.73 16.79
C ILE A 68 -5.31 3.60 16.61
N ASN A 69 -6.52 3.97 16.16
CA ASN A 69 -7.44 3.09 15.45
C ASN A 69 -7.52 3.48 13.95
N GLN A 70 -6.46 4.11 13.44
CA GLN A 70 -6.51 4.73 12.11
C GLN A 70 -6.18 3.71 11.02
N LYS A 71 -7.19 3.38 10.21
CA LYS A 71 -6.95 2.92 8.84
C LYS A 71 -6.16 4.03 8.14
N LEU A 72 -4.98 3.72 7.63
CA LEU A 72 -4.12 4.71 6.98
C LEU A 72 -4.75 5.12 5.65
N ALA A 73 -4.99 6.41 5.44
CA ALA A 73 -5.51 6.91 4.16
C ALA A 73 -4.42 7.05 3.07
N TYR A 74 -3.13 7.02 3.46
CA TYR A 74 -1.98 7.27 2.58
C TYR A 74 -0.95 6.13 2.61
N ALA A 75 -0.44 5.78 1.44
CA ALA A 75 0.69 4.88 1.27
C ALA A 75 2.03 5.64 1.39
N PRO A 76 3.09 5.02 1.93
CA PRO A 76 4.40 5.63 2.01
C PRO A 76 5.03 5.84 0.62
N GLY A 77 5.66 6.99 0.39
CA GLY A 77 6.37 7.32 -0.86
C GLY A 77 6.13 8.76 -1.32
N SER A 78 6.98 9.23 -2.25
CA SER A 78 6.75 10.48 -3.00
C SER A 78 6.58 10.12 -4.48
N PRO A 79 5.49 10.52 -5.14
CA PRO A 79 4.35 11.27 -4.57
C PRO A 79 3.50 10.41 -3.61
N LEU A 80 2.82 11.06 -2.65
CA LEU A 80 1.87 10.38 -1.75
C LEU A 80 0.74 9.74 -2.56
N LYS A 81 0.32 8.53 -2.22
CA LYS A 81 -0.79 7.83 -2.88
C LYS A 81 -1.86 7.45 -1.87
N LEU A 82 -3.11 7.34 -2.33
CA LEU A 82 -4.17 6.79 -1.49
C LEU A 82 -3.97 5.29 -1.27
N THR A 83 -4.38 4.82 -0.09
CA THR A 83 -4.61 3.40 0.18
C THR A 83 -6.05 3.04 -0.19
N ASP A 84 -6.41 1.75 -0.10
CA ASP A 84 -7.80 1.28 -0.25
C ASP A 84 -8.79 2.01 0.67
N TYR A 85 -8.34 2.40 1.88
CA TYR A 85 -9.16 3.19 2.78
C TYR A 85 -9.28 4.65 2.32
N GLY A 86 -8.19 5.25 1.84
CA GLY A 86 -8.24 6.58 1.23
C GLY A 86 -9.18 6.63 0.03
N GLU A 87 -9.17 5.59 -0.81
CA GLU A 87 -10.10 5.41 -1.92
C GLU A 87 -11.56 5.30 -1.45
N THR A 88 -11.80 4.58 -0.34
CA THR A 88 -13.14 4.48 0.26
C THR A 88 -13.65 5.85 0.69
N ILE A 89 -12.81 6.64 1.38
CA ILE A 89 -13.14 8.03 1.78
C ILE A 89 -13.57 8.84 0.55
N MET A 90 -12.81 8.79 -0.55
CA MET A 90 -13.10 9.60 -1.75
C MET A 90 -14.40 9.20 -2.47
N ASN A 91 -14.71 7.90 -2.47
CA ASN A 91 -15.95 7.40 -3.04
C ASN A 91 -17.16 7.80 -2.18
N GLU A 92 -17.09 7.56 -0.87
CA GLU A 92 -18.20 7.79 0.05
C GLU A 92 -18.44 9.28 0.35
N SER A 93 -17.37 10.09 0.35
CA SER A 93 -17.49 11.55 0.49
C SER A 93 -18.04 12.24 -0.78
N GLY A 94 -18.19 11.49 -1.88
CA GLY A 94 -18.63 11.99 -3.17
C GLY A 94 -17.60 12.85 -3.91
N PHE A 95 -16.34 12.89 -3.45
CA PHE A 95 -15.33 13.79 -4.03
C PHE A 95 -15.04 13.49 -5.50
N TYR A 96 -15.01 12.21 -5.89
CA TYR A 96 -14.80 11.82 -7.29
C TYR A 96 -15.86 12.42 -8.22
N THR A 97 -17.12 12.45 -7.78
CA THR A 97 -18.21 13.05 -8.54
C THR A 97 -18.04 14.56 -8.65
N ILE A 98 -17.74 15.23 -7.53
CA ILE A 98 -17.52 16.68 -7.47
C ILE A 98 -16.36 17.07 -8.40
N LEU A 99 -15.25 16.34 -8.33
CA LEU A 99 -14.08 16.60 -9.16
C LEU A 99 -14.39 16.35 -10.64
N LYS A 100 -15.13 15.30 -10.99
CA LYS A 100 -15.52 15.03 -12.37
C LYS A 100 -16.42 16.14 -12.95
N GLU A 101 -17.32 16.68 -12.14
CA GLU A 101 -18.27 17.72 -12.58
C GLU A 101 -17.64 19.12 -12.61
N ASN A 102 -16.61 19.36 -11.79
CA ASN A 102 -15.99 20.68 -11.58
C ASN A 102 -14.47 20.67 -11.85
N GLY A 103 -13.99 19.73 -12.66
CA GLY A 103 -12.56 19.47 -12.87
C GLY A 103 -11.81 20.72 -13.32
N ASP A 104 -12.29 21.36 -14.38
CA ASP A 104 -11.71 22.60 -14.93
C ASP A 104 -11.59 23.71 -13.87
N PHE A 105 -12.61 23.87 -13.02
CA PHE A 105 -12.59 24.86 -11.95
C PHE A 105 -11.47 24.60 -10.94
N PHE A 106 -11.31 23.34 -10.50
CA PHE A 106 -10.24 22.99 -9.57
C PHE A 106 -8.86 23.11 -10.20
N VAL A 107 -8.72 22.68 -11.46
CA VAL A 107 -7.47 22.78 -12.21
C VAL A 107 -7.07 24.24 -12.36
N ASP A 108 -8.00 25.12 -12.74
CA ASP A 108 -7.76 26.55 -12.89
C ASP A 108 -7.39 27.22 -11.56
N LEU A 109 -8.01 26.81 -10.45
CA LEU A 109 -7.62 27.28 -9.12
C LEU A 109 -6.18 26.92 -8.79
N VAL A 110 -5.75 25.70 -9.07
CA VAL A 110 -4.36 25.28 -8.83
C VAL A 110 -3.41 26.02 -9.78
N LYS A 111 -3.77 26.17 -11.06
CA LYS A 111 -3.00 26.96 -12.04
C LYS A 111 -2.85 28.42 -11.63
N SER A 112 -3.89 29.01 -11.04
CA SER A 112 -3.87 30.42 -10.61
C SER A 112 -2.83 30.69 -9.52
N LYS A 113 -2.43 29.66 -8.76
CA LYS A 113 -1.32 29.73 -7.79
C LYS A 113 0.06 29.62 -8.45
N ASN A 114 0.12 29.42 -9.77
CA ASN A 114 1.31 29.42 -10.60
C ASN A 114 2.39 28.42 -10.13
N PRO A 115 2.10 27.10 -10.07
CA PRO A 115 3.07 26.09 -9.67
C PRO A 115 4.27 26.09 -10.61
N GLN A 116 5.48 25.97 -10.05
CA GLN A 116 6.74 25.89 -10.79
C GLN A 116 7.33 24.47 -10.76
N THR A 117 6.88 23.64 -9.83
CA THR A 117 7.35 22.26 -9.64
C THR A 117 6.21 21.29 -9.40
N ASN A 118 6.46 19.98 -9.57
CA ASN A 118 5.50 18.93 -9.20
C ASN A 118 5.16 18.93 -7.70
N TYR A 119 6.10 19.40 -6.86
CA TYR A 119 5.86 19.58 -5.44
C TYR A 119 4.90 20.73 -5.18
N ASP A 120 5.04 21.84 -5.92
CA ASP A 120 4.10 22.96 -5.83
C ASP A 120 2.70 22.55 -6.24
N ILE A 121 2.55 21.69 -7.26
CA ILE A 121 1.24 21.14 -7.64
C ILE A 121 0.62 20.39 -6.45
N GLN A 122 1.40 19.56 -5.74
CA GLN A 122 0.92 18.85 -4.56
C GLN A 122 0.45 19.81 -3.45
N ASP A 123 1.31 20.74 -3.07
CA ASP A 123 1.02 21.68 -1.98
C ASP A 123 -0.18 22.58 -2.33
N TYR A 124 -0.26 23.04 -3.57
CA TYR A 124 -1.36 23.90 -4.04
C TYR A 124 -2.68 23.14 -4.19
N SER A 125 -2.67 21.87 -4.64
CA SER A 125 -3.87 21.04 -4.65
C SER A 125 -4.44 20.83 -3.24
N MET A 126 -3.58 20.62 -2.23
CA MET A 126 -4.02 20.54 -0.84
C MET A 126 -4.52 21.88 -0.31
N ALA A 127 -3.80 22.97 -0.60
CA ALA A 127 -4.17 24.32 -0.16
C ALA A 127 -5.51 24.77 -0.73
N VAL A 128 -5.79 24.51 -2.01
CA VAL A 128 -7.07 24.87 -2.66
C VAL A 128 -8.25 24.26 -1.92
N LEU A 129 -8.19 22.97 -1.57
CA LEU A 129 -9.30 22.31 -0.88
C LEU A 129 -9.46 22.81 0.55
N LYS A 130 -8.36 23.11 1.24
CA LYS A 130 -8.40 23.73 2.55
C LYS A 130 -9.03 25.13 2.50
N GLU A 131 -8.63 25.96 1.54
CA GLU A 131 -9.21 27.30 1.34
C GLU A 131 -10.71 27.23 1.04
N LEU A 132 -11.13 26.29 0.19
CA LEU A 132 -12.55 26.07 -0.12
C LEU A 132 -13.33 25.61 1.12
N ALA A 133 -12.74 24.72 1.92
CA ALA A 133 -13.33 24.29 3.18
C ALA A 133 -13.44 25.46 4.16
N ASP A 134 -12.38 26.23 4.38
CA ASP A 134 -12.37 27.36 5.32
C ASP A 134 -13.37 28.46 4.88
N ALA A 135 -13.54 28.67 3.58
CA ALA A 135 -14.52 29.59 3.00
C ALA A 135 -15.98 29.08 3.02
N ASN A 136 -16.24 27.86 3.50
CA ASN A 136 -17.55 27.20 3.42
C ASN A 136 -18.10 27.15 1.99
N ASN A 137 -17.22 26.91 1.01
CA ASN A 137 -17.65 26.72 -0.37
C ASN A 137 -18.54 25.47 -0.48
N LEU A 138 -19.57 25.55 -1.33
CA LEU A 138 -20.53 24.45 -1.55
C LEU A 138 -19.84 23.13 -1.95
N LEU A 139 -18.74 23.20 -2.70
CA LEU A 139 -17.96 22.03 -3.14
C LEU A 139 -17.24 21.32 -1.99
N ALA A 140 -17.02 22.00 -0.85
CA ALA A 140 -16.38 21.43 0.33
C ALA A 140 -17.38 20.92 1.38
N ILE A 141 -18.66 21.25 1.27
CA ILE A 141 -19.71 20.83 2.22
C ILE A 141 -19.80 19.30 2.32
N PRO A 142 -19.88 18.54 1.20
CA PRO A 142 -19.98 17.08 1.28
C PRO A 142 -18.79 16.42 2.01
N LEU A 143 -17.59 16.98 1.85
CA LEU A 143 -16.39 16.50 2.52
C LEU A 143 -16.45 16.74 4.04
N LYS A 144 -16.97 17.91 4.45
CA LYS A 144 -17.18 18.25 5.86
C LYS A 144 -18.25 17.37 6.51
N GLU A 145 -19.36 17.17 5.82
CA GLU A 145 -20.45 16.31 6.29
C GLU A 145 -19.98 14.86 6.44
N TYR A 146 -19.24 14.34 5.45
CA TYR A 146 -18.65 13.02 5.55
C TYR A 146 -17.69 12.90 6.75
N ALA A 147 -16.75 13.85 6.89
CA ALA A 147 -15.82 13.86 8.01
C ALA A 147 -16.55 13.87 9.37
N PHE A 148 -17.61 14.67 9.49
CA PHE A 148 -18.43 14.74 10.70
C PHE A 148 -19.18 13.43 10.98
N ASN A 149 -19.84 12.87 9.97
CA ASN A 149 -20.66 11.65 10.11
C ASN A 149 -19.82 10.43 10.47
N GLU A 150 -18.64 10.29 9.86
CA GLU A 150 -17.73 9.17 10.10
C GLU A 150 -16.79 9.40 11.30
N GLY A 151 -16.90 10.55 11.98
CA GLY A 151 -16.05 10.89 13.12
C GLY A 151 -14.57 11.02 12.75
N LEU A 152 -14.28 11.42 11.52
CA LEU A 152 -12.92 11.58 11.00
C LEU A 152 -12.43 13.03 11.12
N PRO A 153 -11.14 13.26 11.41
CA PRO A 153 -10.54 14.57 11.26
C PRO A 153 -10.72 15.07 9.81
N LEU A 154 -11.28 16.27 9.65
CA LEU A 154 -11.51 16.89 8.33
C LEU A 154 -10.22 16.94 7.49
N GLU A 155 -9.08 17.14 8.13
CA GLU A 155 -7.77 17.15 7.48
C GLU A 155 -7.47 15.85 6.72
N ILE A 156 -7.88 14.68 7.24
CA ILE A 156 -7.67 13.41 6.54
C ILE A 156 -8.48 13.39 5.24
N VAL A 157 -9.74 13.83 5.30
CA VAL A 157 -10.61 13.87 4.12
C VAL A 157 -10.09 14.86 3.08
N LEU A 158 -9.71 16.06 3.50
CA LEU A 158 -9.19 17.11 2.61
C LEU A 158 -7.85 16.73 1.99
N ASN A 159 -6.94 16.13 2.75
CA ASN A 159 -5.64 15.69 2.21
C ASN A 159 -5.81 14.52 1.23
N SER A 160 -6.76 13.61 1.48
CA SER A 160 -7.11 12.56 0.52
C SER A 160 -7.66 13.15 -0.78
N ALA A 161 -8.57 14.12 -0.68
CA ALA A 161 -9.10 14.83 -1.84
C ALA A 161 -7.99 15.63 -2.57
N GLY A 162 -7.02 16.18 -1.84
CA GLY A 162 -5.88 16.89 -2.39
C GLY A 162 -4.96 16.00 -3.21
N ILE A 163 -4.78 14.75 -2.82
CA ILE A 163 -4.04 13.75 -3.59
C ILE A 163 -4.74 13.45 -4.92
N VAL A 164 -6.06 13.24 -4.89
CA VAL A 164 -6.84 13.00 -6.12
C VAL A 164 -6.78 14.23 -7.04
N LEU A 165 -6.97 15.42 -6.49
CA LEU A 165 -6.90 16.65 -7.27
C LEU A 165 -5.51 16.87 -7.88
N ARG A 166 -4.43 16.62 -7.11
CA ARG A 166 -3.06 16.67 -7.62
C ARG A 166 -2.90 15.76 -8.83
N ASP A 167 -3.36 14.52 -8.73
CA ASP A 167 -3.25 13.55 -9.81
C ASP A 167 -4.02 13.99 -11.06
N GLU A 168 -5.14 14.67 -10.91
CA GLU A 168 -5.87 15.28 -12.02
C GLU A 168 -5.08 16.44 -12.65
N VAL A 169 -4.60 17.38 -11.84
CA VAL A 169 -3.84 18.55 -12.30
C VAL A 169 -2.54 18.14 -13.00
N MET A 170 -1.87 17.10 -12.48
CA MET A 170 -0.63 16.59 -13.07
C MET A 170 -0.84 16.03 -14.48
N LYS A 171 -2.04 15.62 -14.87
CA LYS A 171 -2.32 15.22 -16.27
C LYS A 171 -2.13 16.38 -17.25
N GLU A 172 -2.29 17.61 -16.78
CA GLU A 172 -2.20 18.82 -17.61
C GLU A 172 -0.90 19.61 -17.41
N LEU A 173 -0.41 19.69 -16.19
CA LEU A 173 0.72 20.56 -15.81
C LEU A 173 2.01 19.82 -15.51
N SER A 174 2.10 18.49 -15.69
CA SER A 174 3.27 17.73 -15.27
C SER A 174 4.56 18.37 -15.77
N PHE A 175 5.37 18.83 -14.83
CA PHE A 175 6.71 19.29 -15.10
C PHE A 175 7.56 18.02 -15.12
N GLY A 176 7.74 17.41 -16.31
CA GLY A 176 8.52 16.18 -16.45
C GLY A 176 9.86 16.28 -15.70
N ASP A 177 10.29 15.18 -15.08
CA ASP A 177 11.49 15.14 -14.23
C ASP A 177 12.72 15.66 -14.97
N ALA A 178 13.06 16.94 -14.78
CA ALA A 178 14.27 17.56 -15.33
C ALA A 178 15.57 17.01 -14.70
N THR A 179 15.54 15.82 -14.08
CA THR A 179 16.68 15.17 -13.42
C THR A 179 16.95 13.73 -13.89
N LEU A 180 16.27 13.21 -14.92
CA LEU A 180 16.61 11.90 -15.51
C LEU A 180 17.19 11.96 -16.93
N ASP A 181 17.53 13.14 -17.44
CA ASP A 181 18.42 13.27 -18.60
C ASP A 181 19.86 13.53 -18.13
N LYS A 182 20.55 12.45 -17.76
CA LYS A 182 22.02 12.21 -17.94
C LYS A 182 22.45 10.96 -17.16
N LYS A 183 22.49 9.83 -17.86
CA LYS A 183 23.73 9.26 -18.43
C LYS A 183 23.50 7.77 -18.73
N PRO A 184 23.60 7.31 -19.99
CA PRO A 184 23.76 5.89 -20.24
C PRO A 184 25.18 5.48 -19.82
N LEU A 185 25.29 4.45 -18.99
CA LEU A 185 26.48 3.61 -18.85
C LEU A 185 26.04 2.17 -19.02
#